data_AF-A0A538KAV8-F1
#
_entry.id   AF-A0A538KAV8-F1
#
_cell.length_a   1.000
_cell.length_b   1.000
_cell.length_c   1.000
_cell.angle_alpha   90.00
_cell.angle_beta   90.00
_cell.angle_gamma   90.00
#
_symmetry.space_group_name_H-M   'P 1'
#
loop_
_entity.id
_entity.type
_entity.pdbx_description
1 polymer ?
#
loop_
_entity_poly.entity_id
_entity_poly.type
_entity_poly.pdbx_seq_one_letter_code
_entity_poly.pdbx_strand_id
1 'polypeptide(L)' 'MTGVAIASYLSEADERILANDVLDGLTRPFKELPPKHFYDARGSELF' A
#
# COMPACT_ATOMS: atom_id res chain seq x y z
N MET A 1 32.02 -8.22 -13.73
CA MET A 1 30.96 -8.26 -12.71
C MET A 1 30.00 -7.12 -13.02
N THR A 2 28.84 -7.41 -13.61
CA THR A 2 27.83 -6.38 -13.95
C THR A 2 26.97 -6.11 -12.72
N GLY A 3 26.95 -4.86 -12.25
CA GLY A 3 26.10 -4.44 -11.14
C GLY A 3 24.69 -4.10 -11.60
N VAL A 4 23.69 -4.40 -10.77
CA VAL A 4 22.30 -3.95 -10.96
C VAL A 4 22.13 -2.63 -10.20
N ALA A 5 21.54 -1.63 -10.86
CA ALA A 5 21.14 -0.37 -10.21
C ALA A 5 19.62 -0.38 -10.01
N ILE A 6 19.18 -0.01 -8.80
CA ILE A 6 17.75 0.18 -8.48
C ILE A 6 17.53 1.68 -8.28
N ALA A 7 16.53 2.24 -8.97
CA ALA A 7 16.05 3.59 -8.76
C ALA A 7 14.68 3.55 -8.07
N SER A 8 14.53 4.30 -6.98
CA SER A 8 13.25 4.49 -6.30
C SER A 8 12.53 5.71 -6.85
N TYR A 9 11.23 5.56 -7.11
CA TYR A 9 10.33 6.65 -7.50
C TYR A 9 9.24 6.90 -6.45
N LEU A 10 9.30 6.21 -5.32
CA LEU A 10 8.40 6.44 -4.19
C LEU A 10 8.96 7.57 -3.31
N SER A 11 8.06 8.44 -2.88
CA SER A 11 8.32 9.56 -1.98
C SER A 11 7.72 9.30 -0.59
N GLU A 12 8.12 10.07 0.41
CA GLU A 12 7.51 10.01 1.75
C GLU A 12 6.00 10.31 1.72
N ALA A 13 5.51 11.05 0.71
CA ALA A 13 4.08 11.31 0.55
C ALA A 13 3.28 10.03 0.25
N ASP A 14 3.92 9.04 -0.37
CA ASP A 14 3.28 7.76 -0.70
C ASP A 14 3.03 6.89 0.54
N GLU A 15 3.72 7.15 1.67
CA GLU A 15 3.45 6.47 2.95
C GLU A 15 2.07 6.83 3.52
N ARG A 16 1.55 8.02 3.19
CA ARG A 16 0.23 8.48 3.69
C ARG A 16 -0.95 7.83 2.96
N ILE A 17 -0.70 7.07 1.90
CA ILE A 17 -1.73 6.42 1.08
C ILE A 17 -2.66 5.55 1.93
N LEU A 18 -2.13 4.78 2.89
CA LEU A 18 -2.94 3.93 3.76
C LEU A 18 -3.94 4.75 4.61
N ALA A 19 -3.47 5.81 5.25
CA ALA A 19 -4.32 6.64 6.10
C ALA A 19 -5.45 7.31 5.31
N ASN A 20 -5.15 7.78 4.10
CA ASN A 20 -6.15 8.39 3.22
C ASN A 20 -7.16 7.36 2.71
N ASP A 21 -6.71 6.18 2.26
CA ASP A 21 -7.58 5.10 1.79
C ASP A 21 -8.52 4.61 2.92
N VAL A 22 -8.03 4.57 4.15
CA VAL A 22 -8.83 4.20 5.32
C VAL A 22 -9.84 5.28 5.69
N LEU A 23 -9.43 6.55 5.69
CA LEU A 23 -10.33 7.67 6.00
C LEU A 23 -11.49 7.74 5.00
N ASP A 24 -11.20 7.72 3.70
CA ASP A 24 -12.22 7.70 2.65
C ASP A 24 -13.06 6.40 2.73
N GLY A 25 -12.38 5.27 2.85
CA GLY A 25 -12.99 3.95 2.81
C GLY A 25 -13.99 3.67 3.94
N LEU A 26 -13.73 4.21 5.13
CA LEU A 26 -14.56 3.99 6.32
C LEU A 26 -15.64 5.07 6.52
N THR A 27 -15.54 6.23 5.86
CA THR A 27 -16.52 7.33 5.99
C THR A 27 -17.68 7.23 4.99
N ARG A 28 -17.55 6.44 3.92
CA ARG A 28 -18.63 6.17 2.96
C ARG A 28 -19.77 5.30 3.53
N PRO A 29 -21.00 5.42 2.97
CA PRO A 29 -22.14 4.59 3.41
C PRO A 29 -21.88 3.08 3.27
N PHE A 30 -21.30 2.66 2.15
CA PHE A 30 -20.88 1.27 1.93
C PHE A 30 -19.36 1.17 2.10
N LYS A 31 -18.93 0.61 3.22
CA LYS A 31 -17.51 0.56 3.60
C LYS A 31 -16.73 -0.40 2.71
N GLU A 32 -15.54 0.02 2.31
CA GLU A 32 -14.62 -0.79 1.51
C GLU A 32 -13.20 -0.25 1.70
N LEU A 33 -12.19 -1.08 1.45
CA LEU A 33 -10.78 -0.70 1.44
C LEU A 33 -10.10 -1.31 0.19
N PRO A 34 -9.10 -0.63 -0.39
CA PRO A 34 -8.35 -1.18 -1.51
C PRO A 34 -7.64 -2.49 -1.14
N PRO A 35 -7.66 -3.52 -2.01
CA PRO A 35 -7.11 -4.84 -1.70
C PRO A 35 -5.59 -4.88 -1.61
N LYS A 36 -4.87 -3.84 -2.08
CA LYS A 36 -3.40 -3.73 -1.94
C LYS A 36 -2.96 -3.81 -0.47
N HIS A 37 -3.85 -3.43 0.46
CA HIS A 37 -3.58 -3.45 1.90
C HIS A 37 -3.70 -4.85 2.51
N PHE A 38 -4.06 -5.88 1.74
CA PHE A 38 -3.95 -7.27 2.18
C PHE A 38 -2.49 -7.74 2.23
N TYR A 39 -1.58 -7.13 1.47
CA TYR A 39 -0.22 -7.66 1.29
C TYR A 39 0.79 -7.08 2.28
N ASP A 40 0.48 -7.17 3.57
CA ASP A 40 1.50 -7.02 4.61
C ASP A 40 2.37 -8.30 4.70
N ALA A 41 3.26 -8.37 5.69
CA ALA A 41 4.09 -9.56 5.89
C ALA A 41 3.27 -10.84 6.03
N ARG A 42 2.13 -10.80 6.75
CA ARG A 42 1.30 -11.97 6.99
C ARG A 42 0.44 -12.32 5.77
N GLY A 43 -0.19 -11.34 5.15
CA GLY A 43 -1.02 -11.57 3.98
C GLY A 43 -0.22 -12.07 2.78
N SER A 44 1.05 -11.65 2.66
CA SER A 44 1.98 -12.17 1.63
C SER A 44 2.46 -13.60 1.91
N GLU A 45 2.29 -14.14 3.12
CA GLU A 45 2.51 -15.58 3.37
C GLU A 45 1.31 -16.42 2.94
N LEU A 46 0.13 -15.81 2.88
CA LEU A 46 -1.12 -16.48 2.55
C LEU A 46 -1.38 -16.54 1.05
N PHE A 47 -0.77 -15.64 0.28
CA PHE A 47 -0.89 -15.48 -1.18
C PHE A 47 0.44 -15.04 -1.78
#